data_AF-A0A060Y264-F1
#
_entry.id   AF-A0A060Y264-F1
#
_cell.length_a   1.000
_cell.length_b   1.000
_cell.length_c   1.000
_cell.angle_alpha   90.00
_cell.angle_beta   90.00
_cell.angle_gamma   90.00
#
_symmetry.space_group_name_H-M   'P 1'
#
loop_
_entity.id
_entity.type
_entity.pdbx_description
1 polymer ?
#
loop_
_entity_poly.entity_id
_entity_poly.type
_entity_poly.pdbx_seq_one_letter_code
_entity_poly.pdbx_strand_id
1 'polypeptide(L)' 'MAGLIKKQILKHLSRFAKNLSPDKINLSTLKGEGQLTNLELDEEVLQSMLDLPTWLAINKVGCNKAAIR' A
#
# COMPACT_ATOMS: atom_id res chain seq x y z
N MET A 1 -1.31 20.19 9.19
CA MET A 1 -2.42 19.20 9.06
C MET A 1 -2.16 18.14 7.99
N ALA A 2 -1.62 18.48 6.81
CA ALA A 2 -1.28 17.50 5.76
C ALA A 2 -0.28 16.39 6.19
N GLY A 3 0.64 16.68 7.12
CA GLY A 3 1.61 15.68 7.60
C GLY A 3 1.00 14.55 8.44
N LEU A 4 -0.13 14.78 9.10
CA LEU A 4 -0.82 13.76 9.91
C LEU A 4 -1.51 12.71 9.01
N ILE A 5 -2.11 13.19 7.92
CA ILE A 5 -2.77 12.36 6.90
C ILE A 5 -1.73 11.48 6.21
N LYS A 6 -0.57 12.05 5.84
CA LYS A 6 0.57 11.28 5.29
C LYS A 6 1.00 10.16 6.24
N LYS A 7 1.07 10.43 7.55
CA LYS A 7 1.45 9.43 8.57
C LYS A 7 0.39 8.34 8.78
N GLN A 8 -0.89 8.69 8.80
CA GLN A 8 -1.97 7.72 8.97
C GLN A 8 -2.11 6.77 7.78
N ILE A 9 -2.05 7.33 6.57
CA ILE A 9 -2.08 6.56 5.32
C ILE A 9 -0.86 5.63 5.24
N LEU A 10 0.33 6.13 5.58
CA LEU A 10 1.54 5.30 5.65
C LEU A 10 1.36 4.16 6.65
N LYS A 11 0.81 4.43 7.84
CA LYS A 11 0.63 3.42 8.89
C LYS A 11 -0.34 2.31 8.48
N HIS A 12 -1.44 2.65 7.80
CA HIS A 12 -2.38 1.65 7.28
C HIS A 12 -1.77 0.89 6.10
N LEU A 13 -1.16 1.58 5.14
CA LEU A 13 -0.54 0.94 3.98
C LEU A 13 0.65 0.05 4.37
N SER A 14 1.45 0.43 5.37
CA SER A 14 2.55 -0.42 5.88
C SER A 14 2.06 -1.75 6.47
N ARG A 15 0.78 -1.89 6.80
CA ARG A 15 0.21 -3.17 7.25
C ARG A 15 -0.09 -4.12 6.08
N PHE A 16 -0.24 -3.58 4.88
CA PHE A 16 -0.59 -4.33 3.66
C PHE A 16 0.54 -4.36 2.63
N ALA A 17 1.48 -3.43 2.70
CA ALA A 17 2.58 -3.26 1.76
C ALA A 17 3.93 -3.46 2.44
N LYS A 18 4.76 -4.34 1.86
CA LYS A 18 6.17 -4.50 2.20
C LYS A 18 6.96 -3.36 1.56
N ASN A 19 8.01 -2.93 2.25
CA ASN A 19 8.99 -1.97 1.72
C ASN A 19 8.39 -0.60 1.30
N LEU A 20 7.39 -0.13 2.05
CA LEU A 20 6.77 1.17 1.82
C LEU A 20 7.69 2.31 2.27
N SER A 21 8.44 2.88 1.33
CA SER A 21 9.24 4.08 1.57
C SER A 21 8.41 5.35 1.32
N PRO A 22 8.53 6.40 2.16
CA PRO A 22 7.84 7.67 1.97
C PRO A 22 8.24 8.39 0.67
N ASP A 23 9.38 8.04 0.07
CA ASP A 23 9.85 8.49 -1.24
C ASP A 23 8.96 8.00 -2.40
N LYS A 24 8.37 6.80 -2.28
CA LYS A 24 7.44 6.26 -3.29
C LYS A 24 6.05 6.89 -3.22
N ILE A 25 5.80 7.77 -2.25
CA ILE A 25 4.50 8.40 -2.01
C ILE A 25 4.55 9.84 -2.50
N ASN A 26 4.10 10.04 -3.74
CA ASN A 26 3.98 11.35 -4.35
C ASN A 26 2.68 12.01 -3.87
N LEU A 27 2.76 12.67 -2.72
CA LEU A 27 1.66 13.44 -2.15
C LEU A 27 1.69 14.85 -2.71
N SER A 28 0.78 15.13 -3.64
CA SER A 28 0.54 16.49 -4.11
C SER A 28 -0.26 17.24 -3.06
N THR A 29 0.44 17.81 -2.08
CA THR A 29 -0.10 18.61 -0.97
C THR A 29 -0.97 19.79 -1.43
N LEU A 30 -0.82 20.20 -2.70
CA LEU A 30 -1.60 21.26 -3.35
C LEU A 30 -2.95 20.80 -3.92
N LYS A 31 -3.13 19.51 -4.23
CA LYS A 31 -4.40 18.96 -4.78
C LYS A 31 -5.15 18.05 -3.81
N GLY A 32 -4.52 17.65 -2.69
CA GLY A 32 -5.08 16.65 -1.79
C GLY A 32 -4.98 15.22 -2.32
N GLU A 33 -4.40 15.04 -3.52
CA GLU A 33 -4.26 13.75 -4.20
C GLU A 33 -2.89 13.13 -3.90
N GLY A 34 -2.88 11.85 -3.55
CA GLY A 34 -1.66 11.07 -3.34
C GLY A 34 -1.55 9.94 -4.34
N GLN A 35 -0.45 9.86 -5.08
CA GLN A 35 -0.14 8.71 -5.94
C GLN A 35 0.99 7.89 -5.34
N LEU A 36 0.77 6.58 -5.25
CA LEU A 36 1.79 5.59 -4.95
C LEU A 36 2.01 4.73 -6.19
N THR A 37 3.28 4.53 -6.52
CA THR A 37 3.68 3.70 -7.66
C THR A 37 4.58 2.56 -7.20
N ASN A 38 4.39 1.38 -7.80
CA ASN A 38 5.23 0.20 -7.62
C ASN A 38 5.38 -0.23 -6.15
N LEU A 39 4.22 -0.48 -5.52
CA LEU A 39 4.06 -1.03 -4.18
C LEU A 39 4.20 -2.55 -4.22
N GLU A 40 4.90 -3.11 -3.25
CA GLU A 40 4.93 -4.55 -3.02
C GLU A 40 3.96 -4.86 -1.89
N LEU A 41 3.01 -5.77 -2.11
CA LEU A 41 2.00 -6.12 -1.12
C LEU A 41 2.43 -7.38 -0.35
N ASP A 42 2.01 -7.48 0.90
CA ASP A 42 2.26 -8.64 1.73
C ASP A 42 1.34 -9.79 1.31
N GLU A 43 1.94 -10.85 0.79
CA GLU A 43 1.26 -12.02 0.26
C GLU A 43 0.51 -12.76 1.37
N GLU A 44 1.07 -12.85 2.58
CA GLU A 44 0.46 -13.57 3.70
C GLU A 44 -0.81 -12.85 4.17
N VAL A 45 -0.74 -11.52 4.26
CA VAL A 45 -1.90 -10.69 4.63
C VAL A 45 -2.97 -10.78 3.55
N LEU A 46 -2.58 -10.76 2.28
CA LEU A 46 -3.53 -10.87 1.18
C LEU A 46 -4.19 -12.26 1.12
N GLN A 47 -3.42 -13.33 1.32
CA GLN A 47 -3.96 -14.68 1.42
C GLN A 47 -4.95 -14.83 2.55
N SER A 48 -4.63 -14.27 3.73
CA SER A 48 -5.53 -14.28 4.88
C SER A 48 -6.79 -13.44 4.64
N MET A 49 -6.72 -12.37 3.83
CA MET A 49 -7.89 -11.53 3.49
C MET A 49 -8.79 -12.16 2.43
N LEU A 50 -8.23 -12.95 1.52
CA LEU A 50 -8.97 -13.68 0.49
C LEU A 50 -9.42 -15.08 0.96
N ASP A 51 -9.12 -15.47 2.20
CA ASP A 51 -9.37 -16.81 2.75
C ASP A 51 -8.86 -17.93 1.80
N LEU A 52 -7.67 -17.72 1.24
CA LEU A 52 -7.10 -18.66 0.29
C LEU A 52 -6.78 -19.99 0.98
N PRO A 53 -7.15 -21.12 0.36
CA PRO A 53 -6.89 -22.44 0.93
C PRO A 53 -5.40 -22.78 0.91
N THR A 54 -4.97 -23.72 1.76
CA THR A 54 -3.54 -24.07 1.98
C THR A 54 -2.81 -24.62 0.76
N TRP A 55 -3.55 -25.06 -0.26
CA TRP A 55 -3.01 -25.51 -1.54
C TRP A 55 -2.86 -24.39 -2.58
N LEU A 56 -3.41 -23.20 -2.32
CA LEU A 56 -3.28 -22.03 -3.19
C LEU A 56 -2.43 -20.95 -2.50
N ALA A 57 -1.18 -20.85 -2.93
CA ALA A 57 -0.25 -19.85 -2.43
C ALA A 57 -0.12 -18.64 -3.36
N ILE A 58 -0.15 -17.44 -2.77
CA ILE A 58 0.26 -16.23 -3.48
C ILE A 58 1.80 -16.15 -3.43
N ASN A 59 2.43 -16.03 -4.60
CA ASN A 59 3.90 -16.08 -4.73
C ASN A 59 4.53 -14.72 -5.10
N LYS A 60 3.71 -13.78 -5.57
CA LYS A 60 4.11 -12.38 -5.77
C LYS A 60 2.89 -11.49 -5.90
N VAL A 61 2.85 -10.38 -5.16
CA VAL A 61 1.85 -9.33 -5.35
C VAL A 61 2.52 -7.98 -5.42
N GLY A 62 2.26 -7.28 -6.52
CA GLY A 62 2.64 -5.90 -6.70
C GLY A 62 1.43 -5.06 -7.10
N CYS A 63 1.43 -3.80 -6.68
CA CYS A 63 0.48 -2.80 -7.13
C CYS A 63 1.25 -1.68 -7.86
N ASN A 64 1.06 -1.58 -9.17
CA ASN A 64 1.81 -0.66 -10.01
C ASN A 64 1.42 0.80 -9.78
N LYS A 65 0.13 1.05 -9.51
CA LYS A 65 -0.40 2.38 -9.26
C LYS A 65 -1.57 2.33 -8.29
N ALA A 66 -1.47 3.06 -7.19
CA ALA A 66 -2.56 3.31 -6.25
C ALA A 66 -2.74 4.83 -6.14
N ALA A 67 -3.96 5.31 -6.36
CA ALA A 67 -4.31 6.70 -6.20
C ALA A 67 -5.24 6.86 -5.00
N ILE A 68 -4.92 7.81 -4.13
CA ILE A 68 -5.74 8.22 -2.99
C ILE A 68 -6.37 9.56 -3.38
N ARG A 69 -7.70 9.60 -3.35
CA ARG A 69 -8.53 10.78 -3.64
C ARG A 69 -9.18 11.28 -2.37
#